data_AF-A0A8H5GER4-F1
#
_entry.id   AF-A0A8H5GER4-F1
#
_cell.length_a   1.000
_cell.length_b   1.000
_cell.length_c   1.000
_cell.angle_alpha   90.00
_cell.angle_beta   90.00
_cell.angle_gamma   90.00
#
_symmetry.space_group_name_H-M   'P 1'
#
loop_
_entity.id
_entity.type
_entity.pdbx_description
1 polymer ?
#
loop_
_entity_poly.entity_id
_entity_poly.type
_entity_poly.pdbx_seq_one_letter_code
_entity_poly.pdbx_strand_id
1 'polypeptide(L)'
;MSTRLLLRPRAHLPAIHLRRYATNQPQSRHAQWYSDIVPSMIPIFLLGSAIYLGLELTQLKLAHEKYTDESGRRIEELESEVASLREKRLAQAPDSTEQAPSPKKRSWW
;
A
#
# COMPACT_ATOMS: atom_id res chain seq x y z
N MET A 1 31.17 -53.10 -67.52
CA MET A 1 30.41 -51.86 -67.24
C MET A 1 29.26 -52.18 -66.29
N SER A 2 29.07 -51.34 -65.27
CA SER A 2 27.87 -51.17 -64.43
C SER A 2 27.49 -52.22 -63.38
N THR A 3 28.09 -52.09 -62.20
CA THR A 3 27.48 -52.37 -60.89
C THR A 3 26.35 -51.38 -60.59
N ARG A 4 25.12 -51.86 -60.31
CA ARG A 4 24.04 -51.01 -59.77
C ARG A 4 23.75 -51.37 -58.32
N LEU A 5 23.98 -50.37 -57.47
CA LEU A 5 23.77 -50.33 -56.04
C LEU A 5 22.30 -50.54 -55.65
N LEU A 6 22.14 -51.24 -54.53
CA LEU A 6 20.95 -51.35 -53.69
C LEU A 6 20.44 -49.95 -53.30
N LEU A 7 19.15 -49.67 -53.53
CA LEU A 7 18.47 -48.54 -52.90
C LEU A 7 17.29 -49.06 -52.07
N ARG A 8 17.49 -49.00 -50.77
CA ARG A 8 16.52 -49.33 -49.72
C ARG A 8 15.48 -48.20 -49.63
N PRO A 9 14.17 -48.48 -49.57
CA PRO A 9 13.18 -47.42 -49.41
C PRO A 9 13.17 -46.90 -47.95
N ARG A 10 13.34 -45.58 -47.81
CA ARG A 10 13.23 -44.84 -46.54
C ARG A 10 11.75 -44.51 -46.31
N ALA A 11 11.13 -45.17 -45.34
CA ALA A 11 9.81 -44.77 -44.85
C ALA A 11 9.93 -43.40 -44.17
N HIS A 12 9.20 -42.42 -44.71
CA HIS A 12 9.10 -41.08 -44.15
C HIS A 12 7.88 -41.06 -43.22
N LEU A 13 8.10 -40.77 -41.94
CA LEU A 13 7.01 -40.50 -41.00
C LEU A 13 6.51 -39.07 -41.25
N PRO A 14 5.19 -38.83 -41.26
CA PRO A 14 4.66 -37.49 -41.42
C PRO A 14 4.94 -36.66 -40.16
N ALA A 15 5.63 -35.54 -40.34
CA ALA A 15 5.77 -34.53 -39.29
C ALA A 15 4.39 -33.97 -38.94
N ILE A 16 3.99 -34.09 -37.67
CA ILE A 16 2.76 -33.49 -37.15
C ILE A 16 3.00 -31.98 -37.06
N HIS A 17 2.63 -31.27 -38.12
CA HIS A 17 2.54 -29.82 -38.09
C HIS A 17 1.31 -29.42 -37.27
N LEU A 18 1.54 -29.05 -36.00
CA LEU A 18 0.56 -28.31 -35.22
C LEU A 18 0.28 -26.99 -35.94
N ARG A 19 -0.80 -26.97 -36.71
CA ARG A 19 -1.29 -25.78 -37.40
C ARG A 19 -1.76 -24.81 -36.34
N ARG A 20 -0.93 -23.81 -36.02
CA ARG A 20 -1.40 -22.58 -35.38
C ARG A 20 -2.46 -21.99 -36.29
N TYR A 21 -3.72 -22.13 -35.93
CA TYR A 21 -4.80 -21.39 -36.56
C TYR A 21 -4.57 -19.92 -36.23
N ALA A 22 -3.83 -19.22 -37.10
CA ALA A 22 -3.97 -17.78 -37.21
C ALA A 22 -5.43 -17.53 -37.56
N THR A 23 -6.17 -16.92 -36.63
CA THR A 23 -7.57 -16.55 -36.83
C THR A 23 -7.60 -15.41 -37.86
N ASN A 24 -7.47 -15.76 -39.14
CA ASN A 24 -7.62 -14.87 -40.28
C ASN A 24 -9.10 -14.52 -40.50
N GLN A 25 -9.83 -14.18 -39.43
CA GLN A 25 -11.08 -13.47 -39.58
C GLN A 25 -10.74 -11.98 -39.70
N PRO A 26 -11.39 -11.22 -40.60
CA PRO A 26 -11.20 -9.78 -40.67
C PRO A 26 -11.59 -9.21 -39.30
N GLN A 27 -10.59 -8.87 -38.48
CA GLN A 27 -10.86 -8.27 -37.18
C GLN A 27 -11.64 -6.97 -37.41
N SER A 28 -12.72 -6.80 -36.65
CA SER A 28 -13.48 -5.56 -36.65
C SER A 28 -12.51 -4.40 -36.38
N ARG A 29 -12.74 -3.23 -37.00
CA ARG A 29 -11.90 -2.04 -36.81
C ARG A 29 -11.70 -1.69 -35.34
N HIS A 30 -12.69 -2.01 -34.49
CA HIS A 30 -12.60 -1.83 -33.05
C HIS A 30 -11.66 -2.85 -32.38
N ALA A 31 -11.66 -4.11 -32.82
CA ALA A 31 -10.75 -5.12 -32.28
C ALA A 31 -9.28 -4.80 -32.57
N GLN A 32 -8.98 -4.29 -33.78
CA GLN A 32 -7.64 -3.79 -34.13
C GLN A 32 -7.25 -2.56 -33.31
N TRP A 33 -8.21 -1.65 -33.07
CA TRP A 33 -7.98 -0.49 -32.20
C TRP A 33 -7.58 -0.90 -30.79
N TYR A 34 -8.28 -1.87 -30.18
CA TYR A 34 -7.94 -2.36 -28.86
C TYR A 34 -6.63 -3.13 -28.82
N SER A 35 -6.30 -3.93 -29.84
CA SER A 35 -5.05 -4.70 -29.87
C SER A 35 -3.80 -3.84 -30.01
N ASP A 36 -3.92 -2.70 -30.69
CA ASP A 36 -2.76 -1.87 -31.02
C ASP A 36 -2.54 -0.76 -29.99
N ILE A 37 -3.62 -0.20 -29.43
CA ILE A 37 -3.55 0.97 -28.54
C ILE A 37 -3.49 0.57 -27.07
N VAL A 38 -4.26 -0.42 -26.62
CA VAL A 38 -4.27 -0.77 -25.19
C VAL A 38 -2.89 -1.23 -24.70
N PRO A 39 -2.15 -2.11 -25.42
CA PRO A 39 -0.83 -2.55 -24.96
C PRO A 39 0.20 -1.41 -24.90
N SER A 40 0.07 -0.40 -25.76
CA SER A 40 0.95 0.77 -25.75
C SER A 40 0.63 1.75 -24.62
N MET A 41 -0.59 1.73 -24.07
CA MET A 41 -0.98 2.56 -22.92
C MET A 41 -0.58 1.97 -21.56
N ILE A 42 -0.50 0.64 -21.44
CA ILE A 42 -0.11 -0.07 -20.19
C ILE A 42 1.17 0.50 -19.56
N PRO A 43 2.30 0.66 -20.28
CA PRO A 43 3.54 1.14 -19.64
C PRO A 43 3.42 2.56 -19.08
N ILE A 44 2.65 3.43 -19.72
CA ILE A 44 2.45 4.81 -19.29
C ILE A 44 1.62 4.84 -17.99
N PHE A 45 0.57 4.02 -17.93
CA PHE A 45 -0.24 3.88 -16.73
C PHE A 45 0.56 3.30 -15.56
N LEU A 46 1.36 2.26 -15.81
CA LEU A 46 2.23 1.67 -14.79
C LEU A 46 3.25 2.67 -14.26
N LEU A 47 3.84 3.48 -15.14
CA LEU A 47 4.80 4.51 -14.74
C LEU A 47 4.12 5.58 -13.88
N GLY A 48 2.93 6.06 -14.27
CA GLY A 48 2.16 7.01 -13.47
C GLY A 48 1.78 6.45 -12.09
N SER A 49 1.30 5.21 -12.04
CA SER A 49 0.96 4.53 -10.79
C SER A 49 2.18 4.32 -9.90
N ALA A 50 3.33 3.91 -10.45
CA ALA A 50 4.56 3.72 -9.68
C ALA A 50 5.06 5.04 -9.07
N ILE A 51 5.04 6.13 -9.83
CA ILE A 51 5.42 7.46 -9.34
C ILE A 51 4.46 7.91 -8.24
N TYR A 52 3.15 7.80 -8.46
CA TYR A 52 2.12 8.18 -7.49
C TYR A 52 2.29 7.41 -6.17
N LEU A 53 2.39 6.08 -6.24
CA LEU A 53 2.59 5.23 -5.07
C LEU A 53 3.91 5.54 -4.35
N GLY A 54 4.98 5.85 -5.08
CA GLY A 54 6.25 6.27 -4.49
C GLY A 54 6.14 7.61 -3.74
N LEU A 55 5.45 8.59 -4.32
CA LEU A 55 5.19 9.87 -3.67
C LEU A 55 4.22 9.73 -2.48
N GLU A 56 3.24 8.85 -2.57
CA GLU A 56 2.28 8.60 -1.50
C GLU A 56 2.93 7.89 -0.31
N LEU A 57 3.79 6.88 -0.56
CA LEU A 57 4.56 6.22 0.50
C LEU A 57 5.49 7.18 1.24
N THR A 58 6.16 8.07 0.51
CA THR A 58 7.04 9.07 1.11
C THR A 58 6.26 10.07 1.94
N GLN A 59 5.13 10.58 1.43
CA GLN A 59 4.23 11.45 2.19
C GLN A 59 3.69 10.77 3.45
N LEU A 60 3.29 9.50 3.36
CA LEU A 60 2.79 8.74 4.51
C LEU A 60 3.86 8.56 5.58
N LYS A 61 5.11 8.26 5.19
CA LYS A 61 6.25 8.14 6.12
C LYS A 61 6.51 9.47 6.86
N LEU A 62 6.53 10.57 6.11
CA LEU A 62 6.75 11.90 6.68
C LEU A 62 5.60 12.31 7.61
N ALA A 63 4.35 12.00 7.24
CA ALA A 63 3.18 12.27 8.06
C ALA A 63 3.22 11.47 9.37
N HIS A 64 3.66 10.21 9.33
CA HIS A 64 3.75 9.38 10.51
C HIS A 64 4.85 9.85 11.49
N GLU A 65 6.03 10.21 10.98
CA GLU A 65 7.10 10.78 11.80
C GLU A 65 6.64 12.10 12.45
N LYS A 66 6.03 13.00 11.67
CA LYS A 66 5.49 14.26 12.19
C LYS A 66 4.42 14.05 13.26
N TYR A 67 3.49 13.12 13.05
CA TYR A 67 2.43 12.83 14.01
C TYR A 67 2.97 12.27 15.33
N THR A 68 4.01 11.43 15.24
CA THR A 68 4.66 10.84 16.43
C THR A 68 5.39 11.91 17.23
N ASP A 69 6.10 12.82 16.56
CA ASP A 69 6.77 13.95 17.19
C ASP A 69 5.78 14.93 17.84
N GLU A 70 4.69 15.27 17.15
CA GLU A 70 3.65 16.15 17.69
C GLU A 70 2.96 15.55 18.91
N SER A 71 2.68 14.24 18.88
CA SER A 71 2.11 13.52 20.01
C SER A 71 3.06 13.49 21.20
N GLY A 72 4.36 13.26 20.96
CA GLY A 72 5.39 13.29 22.00
C GLY A 72 5.48 14.65 22.69
N ARG A 73 5.52 15.74 21.92
CA ARG A 73 5.50 17.10 22.47
C ARG A 73 4.25 17.38 23.30
N ARG A 74 3.10 16.89 22.85
CA ARG A 74 1.85 17.10 23.59
C ARG A 74 1.83 16.34 24.92
N ILE A 75 2.41 15.14 24.95
CA ILE A 75 2.57 14.36 26.18
C ILE A 75 3.53 15.09 27.13
N GLU A 76 4.66 15.58 26.65
CA GLU A 76 5.64 16.31 27.46
C GLU A 76 5.04 17.58 28.10
N GLU A 77 4.28 18.36 27.32
CA GLU A 77 3.52 19.51 27.85
C GLU A 77 2.59 19.08 28.99
N LEU A 78 1.77 18.05 28.76
CA LEU A 78 0.82 17.56 29.76
C LEU A 78 1.52 16.97 30.99
N GLU A 79 2.64 16.28 30.81
CA GLU A 79 3.45 15.75 31.91
C GLU A 79 4.03 16.89 32.76
N SER A 80 4.49 17.97 32.14
CA SER A 80 4.99 19.16 32.84
C SER A 80 3.88 19.86 33.64
N GLU A 81 2.68 19.96 33.07
CA GLU A 81 1.51 20.51 33.77
C GLU A 81 1.13 19.65 34.97
N VAL A 82 1.07 18.33 34.80
CA VAL A 82 0.77 17.37 35.88
C VAL A 82 1.83 17.45 36.97
N ALA A 83 3.12 17.54 36.63
CA ALA A 83 4.19 17.72 37.60
C ALA A 83 3.98 19.01 38.41
N SER A 84 3.71 20.14 37.75
CA SER A 84 3.45 21.42 38.43
C SER A 84 2.22 21.37 39.34
N LEU A 85 1.16 20.64 38.95
CA LEU A 85 -0.05 20.49 39.74
C LEU A 85 0.16 19.57 40.94
N ARG A 86 0.98 18.52 40.78
CA ARG A 86 1.39 17.65 41.90
C ARG A 86 2.25 18.43 42.90
N GLU A 87 3.20 19.22 42.42
CA GLU A 87 4.02 20.07 43.27
C GLU A 87 3.17 21.11 44.02
N LYS A 88 2.23 21.78 43.34
CA LYS A 88 1.28 22.69 44.00
C LYS A 88 0.44 22.00 45.06
N ARG A 89 -0.04 20.78 44.79
CA ARG A 89 -0.83 19.99 45.75
C ARG A 89 0.02 19.57 46.96
N LEU A 90 1.27 19.17 46.73
CA LEU A 90 2.20 18.80 47.80
C LEU A 90 2.61 20.03 48.63
N ALA A 91 2.83 21.18 47.99
CA ALA A 91 3.13 22.44 48.67
C ALA A 91 1.92 23.00 49.46
N GLN A 92 0.69 22.71 49.02
CA GLN A 92 -0.53 23.03 49.75
C GLN A 92 -0.89 22.00 50.85
N ALA A 93 -0.16 20.88 50.94
CA ALA A 93 -0.31 19.91 52.01
C ALA A 93 0.72 20.18 53.13
N PRO A 94 0.50 21.24 53.91
CA PRO A 94 0.31 21.05 55.34
C PRO A 94 -0.74 22.02 55.92
N ASP A 95 -1.98 21.55 56.13
CA ASP A 95 -2.92 21.91 57.23
C ASP A 95 -4.36 21.48 56.92
N SER A 96 -4.58 20.20 56.64
CA SER A 96 -5.93 19.63 56.60
C SER A 96 -5.90 18.19 57.10
N THR A 97 -5.35 18.00 58.30
CA THR A 97 -5.62 16.82 59.13
C THR A 97 -6.07 17.31 60.50
N GLU A 98 -7.20 18.03 60.52
CA GLU A 98 -8.08 18.15 61.69
C GLU A 98 -9.32 18.97 61.29
N GLN A 99 -10.40 18.25 60.91
CA GLN A 99 -11.82 18.58 61.15
C GLN A 99 -12.74 17.96 60.09
N ALA A 100 -13.23 16.76 60.39
CA ALA A 100 -14.67 16.52 60.22
C ALA A 100 -15.38 17.24 61.39
N PRO A 101 -16.65 17.71 61.28
CA PRO A 101 -17.69 17.27 60.34
C PRO A 101 -18.50 18.43 59.69
N SER A 102 -19.19 18.18 58.57
CA SER A 102 -20.62 18.52 58.40
C SER A 102 -21.09 18.24 56.97
N PRO A 103 -22.13 17.42 56.75
CA PRO A 103 -22.70 17.17 55.43
C PRO A 103 -23.63 18.32 55.04
N LYS A 104 -23.14 19.29 54.25
CA LYS A 104 -24.01 20.29 53.63
C LYS A 104 -24.66 19.71 52.38
N LYS A 105 -25.94 19.36 52.54
CA LYS A 105 -26.93 19.22 51.47
C LYS A 105 -26.91 20.45 50.55
N ARG A 106 -27.11 20.22 49.25
CA ARG A 106 -28.02 20.95 48.30
C ARG A 106 -27.50 20.75 46.88
N SER A 107 -28.15 19.90 46.08
CA SER A 107 -29.35 20.17 45.27
C SER A 107 -29.06 21.06 44.06
N TRP A 108 -28.95 20.46 42.88
CA TRP A 108 -29.35 21.06 41.61
C TRP A 108 -29.54 19.96 40.55
N TRP A 109 -30.69 20.04 39.90
CA TRP A 109 -31.08 19.60 38.55
C TRP A 109 -30.18 18.63 37.78
#